data_AF-M5BJN0-F1
#
_entry.id   AF-M5BJN0-F1
#
_cell.length_a   1.000
_cell.length_b   1.000
_cell.length_c   1.000
_cell.angle_alpha   90.00
_cell.angle_beta   90.00
_cell.angle_gamma   90.00
#
_symmetry.space_group_name_H-M   'P 1'
#
loop_
_entity.id
_entity.type
_entity.pdbx_description
1 polymer ?
#
loop_
_entity_poly.entity_id
_entity_poly.type
_entity_poly.pdbx_seq_one_letter_code
_entity_poly.pdbx_strand_id
1 'polypeptide(L)'
;MAPVKPGDDKPRRLTTAERAQFTLSSELNEILIGLLLGDLYILKQRVNPSLTFRQGIKHEDYLRYLYDLFKDFCPSGPTIQIHTPDKRTGKVYSAIYFISYTLPCFIPLYEDFYVAGKKVVPLNIAF
;
A
#
# COMPACT_ATOMS: atom_id res chain seq x y z
N MET A 1 17.31 3.30 -9.89
CA MET A 1 17.93 3.14 -8.56
C MET A 1 16.83 2.70 -7.61
N ALA A 2 16.96 1.57 -6.92
CA ALA A 2 15.99 1.13 -5.93
C ALA A 2 16.13 1.99 -4.65
N PRO A 3 15.04 2.30 -3.93
CA PRO A 3 15.14 3.02 -2.67
C PRO A 3 15.81 2.12 -1.62
N VAL A 4 16.97 2.55 -1.14
CA VAL A 4 17.72 1.85 -0.09
C VAL A 4 17.07 2.19 1.25
N LYS A 5 16.42 1.21 1.88
CA LYS A 5 15.98 1.32 3.27
C LYS A 5 17.21 1.56 4.15
N PRO A 6 17.24 2.62 5.00
CA PRO A 6 18.30 2.77 5.98
C PRO A 6 18.28 1.54 6.89
N GLY A 7 19.39 0.80 6.93
CA GLY A 7 19.51 -0.41 7.72
C GLY A 7 19.45 -0.07 9.20
N ASP A 8 18.27 -0.20 9.82
CA ASP A 8 18.11 -0.20 11.27
C ASP A 8 16.90 -1.05 11.66
N ASP A 9 17.16 -2.08 12.46
CA ASP A 9 16.24 -3.16 12.88
C ASP A 9 15.15 -2.74 13.89
N LYS A 10 14.86 -1.44 13.99
CA LYS A 10 13.80 -0.90 14.86
C LYS A 10 12.85 -0.02 14.05
N PRO A 11 11.53 -0.05 14.34
CA PRO A 11 10.55 0.81 13.67
C PRO A 11 10.80 2.28 14.06
N ARG A 12 11.71 2.93 13.32
CA ARG A 12 12.03 4.35 13.45
C ARG A 12 11.10 5.17 12.55
N ARG A 13 10.66 6.33 13.03
CA ARG A 13 9.94 7.29 12.20
C ARG A 13 10.92 7.92 11.20
N LEU A 14 10.63 7.76 9.91
CA LEU A 14 11.38 8.44 8.84
C LEU A 14 11.19 9.95 8.93
N THR A 15 12.30 10.68 8.81
CA THR A 15 12.38 12.14 8.66
C THR A 15 11.82 12.57 7.29
N THR A 16 11.52 13.85 7.14
CA THR A 16 11.05 14.42 5.86
C THR A 16 12.07 14.23 4.73
N ALA A 17 13.36 14.39 5.03
CA ALA A 17 14.44 14.23 4.06
C ALA A 17 14.54 12.78 3.56
N GLU A 18 14.48 11.78 4.46
CA GLU A 18 14.50 10.36 4.09
C GLU A 18 13.29 9.99 3.22
N ARG A 19 12.10 10.49 3.56
CA ARG A 19 10.87 10.23 2.77
C ARG A 19 10.99 10.75 1.33
N ALA A 20 11.67 11.87 1.14
CA ALA A 20 11.88 12.46 -0.18
C ALA A 20 12.85 11.65 -1.05
N GLN A 21 13.67 10.77 -0.47
CA GLN A 21 14.59 9.90 -1.24
C GLN A 21 13.90 8.68 -1.85
N PHE A 22 12.68 8.35 -1.41
CA PHE A 22 11.95 7.22 -1.96
C PHE A 22 11.47 7.54 -3.37
N THR A 23 11.85 6.68 -4.31
CA THR A 23 11.41 6.75 -5.70
C THR A 23 10.78 5.42 -6.11
N LEU A 24 9.76 5.49 -6.97
CA LEU A 24 9.16 4.32 -7.60
C LEU A 24 9.89 4.04 -8.91
N SER A 25 10.23 2.77 -9.14
CA SER A 25 10.65 2.32 -10.47
C SER A 25 9.44 2.28 -11.42
N SER A 26 9.67 2.33 -12.74
CA SER A 26 8.59 2.21 -13.73
C SER A 26 7.78 0.92 -13.54
N GLU A 27 8.47 -0.19 -13.31
CA GLU A 27 7.85 -1.50 -13.06
C GLU A 27 6.95 -1.49 -11.82
N LEU A 28 7.43 -0.99 -10.68
CA LEU A 28 6.61 -0.90 -9.47
C LEU A 28 5.43 0.05 -9.67
N ASN A 29 5.60 1.11 -10.45
CA ASN A 29 4.52 2.04 -10.77
C ASN A 29 3.42 1.38 -11.62
N GLU A 30 3.79 0.61 -12.65
CA GLU A 30 2.83 -0.15 -13.47
C GLU A 30 2.09 -1.21 -12.66
N ILE A 31 2.80 -1.93 -11.78
CA ILE A 31 2.19 -2.87 -10.83
C ILE A 31 1.19 -2.14 -9.93
N LEU A 32 1.55 -0.97 -9.39
CA LEU A 32 0.65 -0.18 -8.55
C LEU A 32 -0.60 0.28 -9.32
N ILE A 33 -0.48 0.68 -10.59
CA ILE A 33 -1.64 1.03 -11.43
C ILE A 33 -2.60 -0.17 -11.52
N GLY A 34 -2.08 -1.36 -11.85
CA GLY A 34 -2.90 -2.58 -11.92
C GLY A 34 -3.57 -2.92 -10.59
N LEU A 35 -2.83 -2.80 -9.48
CA LEU A 35 -3.36 -3.03 -8.14
C LEU A 35 -4.41 -1.99 -7.73
N LEU A 36 -4.23 -0.73 -8.12
CA LEU A 36 -5.19 0.34 -7.88
C LEU A 36 -6.47 0.15 -8.68
N LEU A 37 -6.44 -0.54 -9.82
CA LEU A 37 -7.69 -0.91 -10.51
C LEU A 37 -8.44 -2.03 -9.78
N GLY A 38 -7.74 -2.85 -9.01
CA GLY A 38 -8.31 -3.87 -8.13
C GLY A 38 -8.47 -3.40 -6.68
N ASP A 39 -7.92 -4.21 -5.77
CA ASP A 39 -8.18 -4.12 -4.32
C ASP A 39 -7.26 -3.16 -3.56
N LEU A 40 -6.27 -2.55 -4.21
CA LEU A 40 -5.37 -1.62 -3.52
C LEU A 40 -6.10 -0.32 -3.17
N TYR A 41 -5.84 0.15 -1.96
CA TYR A 41 -6.38 1.39 -1.42
C TYR A 41 -5.27 2.35 -1.04
N ILE A 42 -5.44 3.63 -1.37
CA ILE A 42 -4.52 4.70 -0.96
C ILE A 42 -5.21 5.51 0.13
N LEU A 43 -4.55 5.57 1.29
CA LEU A 43 -4.97 6.37 2.42
C LEU A 43 -4.16 7.67 2.48
N LYS A 44 -4.83 8.81 2.35
CA LYS A 44 -4.23 10.14 2.56
C LYS A 44 -4.78 10.77 3.84
N GLN A 45 -4.05 10.61 4.96
CA GLN A 45 -4.45 11.20 6.25
C GLN A 45 -4.00 12.66 6.42
N ARG A 46 -2.89 13.04 5.79
CA ARG A 46 -2.29 14.38 5.87
C ARG A 46 -1.76 14.80 4.49
N VAL A 47 -0.46 15.13 4.42
CA VAL A 47 0.21 15.60 3.21
C VAL A 47 0.49 14.42 2.25
N ASN A 48 1.19 13.40 2.73
CA ASN A 48 1.62 12.28 1.90
C ASN A 48 0.66 11.08 2.04
N PRO A 49 0.32 10.40 0.94
CA PRO A 49 -0.46 9.17 0.97
C PRO A 49 0.37 7.95 1.40
N SER A 50 -0.32 6.91 1.86
CA SER A 50 0.21 5.56 2.11
C SER A 50 -0.63 4.52 1.39
N LEU A 51 0.02 3.46 0.93
CA LEU A 51 -0.61 2.31 0.29
C LEU A 51 -1.03 1.29 1.34
N THR A 52 -2.26 0.80 1.24
CA THR A 52 -2.81 -0.24 2.12
C THR A 52 -3.14 -1.48 1.32
N PHE A 53 -2.34 -2.52 1.50
CA PHE A 53 -2.54 -3.82 0.87
C PHE A 53 -3.30 -4.71 1.84
N ARG A 54 -4.47 -5.19 1.45
CA ARG A 54 -5.30 -6.03 2.31
C ARG A 54 -6.06 -7.05 1.49
N GLN A 55 -6.02 -8.29 1.95
CA GLN A 55 -6.73 -9.41 1.34
C GLN A 55 -7.29 -10.34 2.41
N GLY A 56 -8.27 -11.16 2.04
CA GLY A 56 -8.69 -12.28 2.90
C GLY A 56 -7.53 -13.27 3.08
N ILE A 57 -7.49 -13.99 4.22
CA ILE A 57 -6.38 -14.90 4.54
C ILE A 57 -6.12 -15.97 3.47
N LYS A 58 -7.14 -16.30 2.65
CA LYS A 58 -7.04 -17.26 1.54
C LYS A 58 -6.02 -16.85 0.47
N HIS A 59 -5.67 -15.57 0.39
CA HIS A 59 -4.71 -15.01 -0.58
C HIS A 59 -3.41 -14.56 0.12
N GLU A 60 -3.05 -15.21 1.22
CA GLU A 60 -1.84 -14.89 2.00
C GLU A 60 -0.57 -14.93 1.15
N ASP A 61 -0.37 -15.97 0.35
CA ASP A 61 0.83 -16.11 -0.49
C ASP A 61 0.98 -14.96 -1.49
N TYR A 62 -0.13 -14.54 -2.09
CA TYR A 62 -0.15 -13.39 -2.99
C TYR A 62 0.22 -12.11 -2.24
N LEU A 63 -0.31 -11.90 -1.04
CA LEU A 63 -0.01 -10.70 -0.27
C LEU A 63 1.44 -10.68 0.26
N ARG A 64 2.02 -11.85 0.54
CA ARG A 64 3.44 -12.00 0.87
C ARG A 64 4.34 -11.70 -0.32
N TYR A 65 3.97 -12.16 -1.52
CA TYR A 65 4.66 -11.79 -2.75
C TYR A 65 4.64 -10.28 -3.00
N LEU A 66 3.48 -9.63 -2.84
CA LEU A 66 3.39 -8.17 -2.93
C LEU A 66 4.24 -7.49 -1.85
N TYR A 67 4.27 -8.02 -0.64
CA TYR A 67 5.15 -7.49 0.40
C TYR A 67 6.62 -7.58 -0.01
N ASP A 68 7.08 -8.69 -0.59
CA ASP A 68 8.48 -8.82 -1.02
C ASP A 68 8.88 -7.78 -2.08
N LEU A 69 7.95 -7.40 -2.97
CA LEU A 69 8.14 -6.31 -3.94
C LEU A 69 8.20 -4.93 -3.28
N PHE A 70 7.41 -4.70 -2.23
CA PHE A 70 7.25 -3.38 -1.60
C PHE A 70 7.89 -3.26 -0.20
N LYS A 71 8.67 -4.24 0.25
CA LYS A 71 9.19 -4.33 1.63
C LYS A 71 10.01 -3.11 2.05
N ASP A 72 10.73 -2.51 1.12
CA ASP A 72 11.57 -1.33 1.38
C ASP A 72 10.71 -0.09 1.66
N PHE A 73 9.49 -0.06 1.12
CA PHE A 73 8.50 0.99 1.36
C PHE A 73 7.67 0.73 2.62
N CYS A 74 7.92 -0.35 3.37
CA CYS A 74 7.10 -0.76 4.51
C CYS A 74 7.84 -0.65 5.85
N PRO A 75 7.20 -0.10 6.90
CA PRO A 75 7.75 -0.06 8.26
C PRO A 75 7.79 -1.44 8.92
N SER A 76 6.86 -2.32 8.55
CA SER A 76 6.67 -3.62 9.19
C SER A 76 6.19 -4.65 8.16
N GLY A 77 6.37 -5.92 8.51
CA GLY A 77 5.87 -7.04 7.73
C GLY A 77 4.34 -7.17 7.72
N PRO A 78 3.82 -8.11 6.90
CA PRO A 78 2.39 -8.44 6.87
C PRO A 78 1.87 -8.88 8.23
N THR A 79 0.69 -8.38 8.58
CA THR A 79 0.00 -8.67 9.84
C THR A 79 -1.31 -9.38 9.55
N ILE A 80 -1.62 -10.43 10.32
CA ILE A 80 -2.91 -11.10 10.28
C ILE A 80 -3.88 -10.39 11.22
N GLN A 81 -5.04 -10.01 10.71
CA GLN A 81 -6.15 -9.45 11.45
C GLN A 81 -7.28 -10.47 11.54
N ILE A 82 -7.68 -10.83 12.75
CA ILE A 82 -8.87 -11.65 13.01
C ILE A 82 -10.03 -10.70 13.30
N HIS A 83 -11.11 -10.82 12.54
CA HIS A 83 -12.29 -9.97 12.73
C HIS A 83 -13.21 -10.50 13.81
N THR A 84 -14.00 -9.60 14.39
CA THR A 84 -15.16 -9.99 15.19
C THR A 84 -16.12 -10.84 14.33
N PRO A 85 -16.85 -11.79 14.94
CA PRO A 85 -17.86 -12.56 14.21
C PRO A 85 -18.80 -11.66 13.41
N ASP A 86 -19.04 -12.01 12.15
CA ASP A 86 -20.01 -11.34 11.31
C ASP A 86 -21.38 -11.39 11.98
N LYS A 87 -21.97 -10.22 12.26
CA LYS A 87 -23.25 -10.12 13.00
C LYS A 87 -24.41 -10.85 12.31
N ARG A 88 -24.32 -11.06 11.00
CA ARG A 88 -25.36 -11.65 10.15
C ARG A 88 -25.22 -13.17 10.03
N THR A 89 -24.00 -13.70 10.07
CA THR A 89 -23.73 -15.13 9.83
C THR A 89 -23.06 -15.86 11.00
N GLY A 90 -22.55 -15.12 11.99
CA GLY A 90 -21.74 -15.65 13.09
C GLY A 90 -20.33 -16.11 12.68
N LYS A 91 -19.96 -16.01 11.41
CA LYS A 91 -18.67 -16.49 10.91
C LYS A 91 -17.55 -15.51 11.27
N VAL A 92 -16.42 -16.05 11.69
CA VAL A 92 -15.19 -15.29 11.92
C VAL A 92 -14.37 -15.30 10.64
N TYR A 93 -14.03 -14.12 10.16
CA TYR A 93 -13.15 -13.95 9.00
C TYR A 93 -11.79 -13.43 9.47
N SER A 94 -10.73 -13.82 8.75
CA SER A 94 -9.41 -13.25 8.92
C SER A 94 -8.92 -12.64 7.61
N ALA A 95 -8.13 -11.60 7.75
CA ALA A 95 -7.49 -10.89 6.66
C ALA A 95 -5.99 -10.80 6.95
N ILE A 96 -5.19 -10.70 5.90
CA ILE A 96 -3.80 -10.30 6.00
C ILE A 96 -3.66 -8.91 5.39
N TYR A 97 -2.81 -8.07 5.97
CA TYR A 97 -2.57 -6.73 5.45
C TYR A 97 -1.16 -6.21 5.77
N PHE A 98 -0.69 -5.27 4.97
CA PHE A 98 0.46 -4.44 5.29
C PHE A 98 0.24 -3.02 4.74
N ILE A 99 0.96 -2.06 5.31
CA ILE A 99 0.82 -0.64 4.98
C ILE A 99 2.20 -0.09 4.69
N SER A 100 2.32 0.71 3.64
CA SER A 100 3.56 1.42 3.34
C SER A 100 3.78 2.60 4.30
N TYR A 101 4.98 3.19 4.27
CA TYR A 101 5.19 4.53 4.78
C TYR A 101 4.29 5.55 4.04
N THR A 102 4.02 6.67 4.69
CA THR A 102 3.43 7.86 4.04
C THR A 102 4.50 8.59 3.24
N LEU A 103 4.52 8.40 1.92
CA LEU A 103 5.62 8.85 1.04
C LEU A 103 5.13 9.83 -0.02
N PRO A 104 5.95 10.84 -0.38
CA PRO A 104 5.60 11.81 -1.40
C PRO A 104 5.55 11.18 -2.81
N CYS A 105 6.29 10.10 -3.07
CA CYS A 105 6.27 9.41 -4.36
C CYS A 105 4.91 8.80 -4.72
N PHE A 106 4.01 8.62 -3.74
CA PHE A 106 2.65 8.13 -3.98
C PHE A 106 1.66 9.27 -4.30
N ILE A 107 2.06 10.53 -4.23
CA ILE A 107 1.17 11.68 -4.49
C ILE A 107 0.60 11.64 -5.92
N PRO A 108 1.40 11.44 -6.99
CA PRO A 108 0.86 11.39 -8.36
C PRO A 108 -0.20 10.30 -8.53
N LEU A 109 0.08 9.10 -8.04
CA LEU A 109 -0.87 7.97 -8.07
C LEU A 109 -2.18 8.28 -7.32
N TYR A 110 -2.09 9.00 -6.20
CA TYR A 110 -3.29 9.42 -5.47
C TYR A 110 -4.11 10.44 -6.25
N GLU A 111 -3.46 11.44 -6.84
CA GLU A 111 -4.14 12.50 -7.59
C GLU A 111 -4.84 11.96 -8.84
N ASP A 112 -4.24 10.96 -9.50
CA ASP A 112 -4.84 10.29 -10.65
C ASP A 112 -6.07 9.45 -10.27
N PHE A 113 -5.99 8.68 -9.18
CA PHE A 113 -7.02 7.71 -8.82
C PHE A 113 -8.04 8.23 -7.79
N TYR A 114 -7.84 9.39 -7.16
CA TYR A 114 -8.74 9.92 -6.13
C TYR A 114 -9.11 11.37 -6.39
N VAL A 115 -10.35 11.59 -6.84
CA VAL A 115 -10.94 12.92 -7.02
C VAL A 115 -11.89 13.19 -5.87
N ALA A 116 -11.66 14.29 -5.14
CA ALA A 116 -12.44 14.66 -3.95
C ALA A 116 -12.56 13.52 -2.91
N GLY A 117 -11.50 12.73 -2.74
CA GLY A 117 -11.44 11.61 -1.81
C GLY A 117 -12.18 10.35 -2.25
N LYS A 118 -12.78 10.33 -3.45
CA LYS A 118 -13.43 9.16 -4.03
C LYS A 118 -12.51 8.53 -5.07
N LYS A 119 -12.35 7.20 -4.97
CA LYS A 119 -11.59 6.42 -5.95
C LYS A 119 -12.32 6.47 -7.30
N VAL A 120 -11.59 6.86 -8.35
CA VAL A 120 -12.06 6.92 -9.74
C VAL A 120 -11.13 6.11 -10.62
N VAL A 121 -11.62 5.68 -11.77
CA VAL A 121 -10.79 5.13 -12.83
C VAL A 121 -10.38 6.29 -13.73
N PRO A 122 -9.10 6.69 -13.78
CA PRO A 122 -8.64 7.74 -14.67
C PRO A 122 -8.99 7.47 -16.15
N LEU A 123 -9.44 8.49 -16.86
CA LEU A 123 -9.83 8.39 -18.28
C LEU A 123 -8.65 8.12 -19.22
N ASN A 124 -7.43 8.43 -18.77
CA ASN A 124 -6.18 8.28 -19.51
C ASN A 124 -5.50 6.92 -19.33
N ILE A 125 -6.21 5.90 -18.82
CA ILE A 125 -5.66 4.53 -18.69
C ILE A 125 -5.84 3.70 -19.98
N ALA A 126 -6.71 4.14 -20.90
CA ALA A 126 -6.86 3.50 -22.20
C ALA A 126 -5.66 3.86 -23.10
N PHE A 127 -4.76 2.89 -23.27
CA PHE A 127 -3.73 2.90 -24.32
C PHE A 127 -4.33 2.54 -25.68
#